data_AF-A0A849Q8V2-F1
#
_entry.id   AF-A0A849Q8V2-F1
#
_cell.length_a   1.000
_cell.length_b   1.000
_cell.length_c   1.000
_cell.angle_alpha   90.00
_cell.angle_beta   90.00
_cell.angle_gamma   90.00
#
_symmetry.space_group_name_H-M   'P 1'
#
loop_
_entity.id
_entity.type
_entity.pdbx_description
1 polymer ?
#
loop_
_entity_poly.entity_id
_entity_poly.type
_entity_poly.pdbx_seq_one_letter_code
_entity_poly.pdbx_strand_id
1 'polypeptide(L)'
;MRLVKLGGSVITDKARPLAFRSRVTRRLSRELAPFKGEGLIVVHGAGSFGHVRAAEYGLARGMKDHRQVEGTAIVQRDVRDLNLRVLDVLIEAGIPAVSLPPATWLELEDGRMVAFDAVPFQRAIARGLVPVTFGDVLMDTERGVAIASGDLLMAGLAAVFKPDLSVFVTGVDGVYDGEPADPGARLLRTVSPDGAQVVGTTAAEGVADVTGSMGGKLAEAFQVAASSKETWIIGGNSPGRLRSLMEGRRVKGTRVLPSGR
;
A
#
# COMPACT_ATOMS: atom_id res chain seq x y z
N MET A 1 1.02 2.65 -17.78
CA MET A 1 1.68 2.14 -16.55
C MET A 1 0.64 1.86 -15.47
N ARG A 2 0.78 0.78 -14.70
CA ARG A 2 -0.15 0.44 -13.60
C ARG A 2 0.61 0.29 -12.29
N LEU A 3 0.07 0.89 -11.22
CA LEU A 3 0.63 0.82 -9.88
C LEU A 3 -0.39 0.16 -8.95
N VAL A 4 -0.06 -1.01 -8.40
CA VAL A 4 -1.01 -1.78 -7.58
C VAL A 4 -0.42 -2.07 -6.21
N LYS A 5 -1.15 -1.67 -5.16
CA LYS A 5 -0.86 -2.05 -3.79
C LYS A 5 -1.71 -3.24 -3.35
N LEU A 6 -1.05 -4.32 -2.92
CA LEU A 6 -1.63 -5.42 -2.18
C LEU A 6 -1.56 -5.13 -0.67
N GLY A 7 -2.66 -4.69 -0.08
CA GLY A 7 -2.73 -4.33 1.32
C GLY A 7 -2.41 -5.49 2.25
N GLY A 8 -1.64 -5.23 3.31
CA GLY A 8 -1.28 -6.26 4.30
C GLY A 8 -2.48 -6.95 4.94
N SER A 9 -3.60 -6.25 5.11
CA SER A 9 -4.86 -6.83 5.62
C SER A 9 -5.52 -7.83 4.67
N VAL A 10 -5.12 -7.84 3.40
CA VAL A 10 -5.62 -8.78 2.37
C VAL A 10 -4.72 -10.01 2.31
N ILE A 11 -3.41 -9.78 2.23
CA ILE A 11 -2.41 -10.84 1.99
C ILE A 11 -1.90 -11.48 3.29
N THR A 12 -2.26 -10.94 4.45
CA THR A 12 -1.94 -11.53 5.76
C THR A 12 -3.16 -11.56 6.67
N ASP A 13 -3.08 -12.32 7.75
CA ASP A 13 -4.08 -12.34 8.81
C ASP A 13 -3.60 -11.52 10.02
N LYS A 14 -4.27 -10.40 10.32
CA LYS A 14 -3.87 -9.51 11.43
C LYS A 14 -4.00 -10.19 12.80
N ALA A 15 -4.91 -11.16 12.95
CA ALA A 15 -5.12 -11.86 14.22
C ALA A 15 -4.03 -12.90 14.51
N ARG A 16 -3.23 -13.28 13.50
CA ARG A 16 -2.19 -14.29 13.62
C ARG A 16 -0.84 -13.72 13.13
N PRO A 17 0.15 -13.54 14.01
CA PRO A 17 1.47 -13.10 13.62
C PRO A 17 2.05 -14.00 12.51
N LEU A 18 2.75 -13.39 11.55
CA LEU A 18 3.44 -14.10 10.47
C LEU A 18 2.53 -15.03 9.62
N ALA A 19 1.22 -14.74 9.57
CA ALA A 19 0.26 -15.56 8.85
C ALA A 19 -0.01 -15.02 7.43
N PHE A 20 0.60 -15.65 6.43
CA PHE A 20 0.41 -15.33 5.01
C PHE A 20 -0.85 -16.00 4.43
N ARG A 21 -1.67 -15.23 3.72
CA ARG A 21 -2.91 -15.71 3.06
C ARG A 21 -2.62 -16.14 1.62
N SER A 22 -1.85 -17.22 1.48
CA SER A 22 -1.39 -17.74 0.18
C SER A 22 -2.49 -17.89 -0.87
N ARG A 23 -3.68 -18.41 -0.50
CA ARG A 23 -4.82 -18.59 -1.41
C ARG A 23 -5.30 -17.26 -2.02
N VAL A 24 -5.44 -16.22 -1.19
CA VAL A 24 -5.90 -14.90 -1.65
C VAL A 24 -4.81 -14.26 -2.50
N THR A 25 -3.55 -14.31 -2.06
CA THR A 25 -2.42 -13.72 -2.81
C THR A 25 -2.23 -14.40 -4.16
N ARG A 26 -2.26 -15.74 -4.26
CA ARG A 26 -2.20 -16.46 -5.55
C ARG A 26 -3.33 -16.07 -6.50
N ARG A 27 -4.55 -15.89 -5.99
CA ARG A 27 -5.68 -15.42 -6.80
C ARG A 27 -5.41 -14.02 -7.34
N LEU A 28 -4.98 -13.08 -6.49
CA LEU A 28 -4.63 -11.72 -6.90
C LEU A 28 -3.48 -11.72 -7.90
N SER A 29 -2.44 -12.55 -7.74
CA SER A 29 -1.36 -12.71 -8.71
C SER A 29 -1.87 -13.15 -10.08
N ARG A 30 -2.81 -14.11 -10.14
CA ARG A 30 -3.44 -14.51 -11.42
C ARG A 30 -4.30 -13.41 -12.03
N GLU A 31 -4.94 -12.58 -11.21
CA GLU A 31 -5.67 -11.39 -11.67
C GLU A 31 -4.74 -10.30 -12.23
N LEU A 32 -3.51 -10.20 -11.72
CA LEU A 32 -2.47 -9.28 -12.19
C LEU A 32 -1.73 -9.77 -13.44
N ALA A 33 -1.58 -11.09 -13.61
CA ALA A 33 -0.71 -11.69 -14.62
C ALA A 33 -0.92 -11.19 -16.06
N PRO A 34 -2.16 -10.91 -16.54
CA PRO A 34 -2.37 -10.36 -17.88
C PRO A 34 -1.68 -9.01 -18.11
N PHE A 35 -1.42 -8.23 -17.06
CA PHE A 35 -0.94 -6.84 -17.14
C PHE A 35 0.57 -6.69 -16.93
N LYS A 36 1.32 -7.79 -16.77
CA LYS A 36 2.75 -7.78 -16.44
C LYS A 36 3.63 -7.02 -17.45
N GLY A 37 3.21 -6.92 -18.71
CA GLY A 37 3.92 -6.20 -19.77
C GLY A 37 3.57 -4.72 -19.89
N GLU A 38 2.65 -4.20 -19.07
CA GLU A 38 2.09 -2.85 -19.23
C GLU A 38 2.71 -1.83 -18.25
N GLY A 39 3.97 -2.06 -17.88
CA GLY A 39 4.68 -1.31 -16.84
C GLY A 39 3.99 -1.48 -15.48
N LEU A 40 3.77 -2.73 -15.05
CA LEU A 40 3.18 -3.01 -13.75
C LEU A 40 4.24 -2.82 -12.65
N ILE A 41 3.92 -2.05 -11.62
CA ILE A 41 4.65 -1.99 -10.35
C ILE A 41 3.72 -2.51 -9.24
N VAL A 42 4.24 -3.41 -8.41
CA VAL A 42 3.50 -3.95 -7.27
C VAL A 42 4.10 -3.42 -5.97
N VAL A 43 3.24 -2.91 -5.09
CA VAL A 43 3.58 -2.60 -3.69
C VAL A 43 2.84 -3.59 -2.81
N HIS A 44 3.44 -4.10 -1.73
CA HIS A 44 2.65 -4.80 -0.71
C HIS A 44 2.82 -4.21 0.69
N GLY A 45 1.76 -4.31 1.50
CA GLY A 45 1.83 -3.94 2.91
C GLY A 45 2.55 -5.00 3.73
N ALA A 46 3.12 -4.60 4.86
CA ALA A 46 3.81 -5.51 5.79
C ALA A 46 2.86 -6.46 6.55
N GLY A 47 1.58 -6.11 6.67
CA GLY A 47 0.58 -6.97 7.33
C GLY A 47 0.98 -7.41 8.74
N SER A 48 0.66 -8.64 9.13
CA SER A 48 1.06 -9.23 10.42
C SER A 48 2.55 -9.60 10.52
N PHE A 49 3.34 -9.36 9.47
CA PHE A 49 4.80 -9.50 9.49
C PHE A 49 5.52 -8.21 9.90
N GLY A 50 4.86 -7.05 9.80
CA GLY A 50 5.42 -5.79 10.27
C GLY A 50 4.64 -5.17 11.42
N HIS A 51 3.34 -4.93 11.24
CA HIS A 51 2.57 -4.04 12.12
C HIS A 51 2.57 -4.48 13.59
N VAL A 52 2.44 -5.78 13.85
CA VAL A 52 2.34 -6.31 15.22
C VAL A 52 3.65 -6.04 15.98
N ARG A 53 4.79 -6.44 15.42
CA ARG A 53 6.11 -6.26 16.04
C ARG A 53 6.56 -4.80 16.01
N ALA A 54 6.35 -4.08 14.92
CA ALA A 54 6.69 -2.65 14.86
C ALA A 54 5.95 -1.83 15.94
N ALA A 55 4.69 -2.19 16.26
CA ALA A 55 3.95 -1.59 17.36
C ALA A 55 4.50 -2.01 18.73
N GLU A 56 4.80 -3.29 18.92
CA GLU A 56 5.41 -3.81 20.16
C GLU A 56 6.71 -3.07 20.51
N TYR A 57 7.59 -2.89 19.52
CA TYR A 57 8.86 -2.16 19.65
C TYR A 57 8.69 -0.62 19.55
N GLY A 58 7.49 -0.10 19.32
CA GLY A 58 7.26 1.35 19.21
C GLY A 58 8.02 2.05 18.09
N LEU A 59 8.36 1.36 17.00
CA LEU A 59 9.26 1.85 15.94
C LEU A 59 8.73 3.07 15.18
N ALA A 60 7.41 3.29 15.19
CA ALA A 60 6.81 4.50 14.61
C ALA A 60 7.20 5.80 15.32
N ARG A 61 7.74 5.70 16.55
CA ARG A 61 8.15 6.85 17.37
C ARG A 61 9.64 7.20 17.25
N GLY A 62 10.35 6.58 16.29
CA GLY A 62 11.80 6.70 16.15
C GLY A 62 12.57 5.77 17.09
N MET A 63 13.89 5.74 16.92
CA MET A 63 14.84 4.98 17.73
C MET A 63 15.31 5.82 18.93
N LYS A 64 15.13 5.28 20.13
CA LYS A 64 15.42 5.90 21.43
C LYS A 64 16.17 4.98 22.38
N ASP A 65 16.05 3.66 22.20
CA ASP A 65 16.72 2.67 23.03
C ASP A 65 17.19 1.43 22.24
N HIS A 66 17.98 0.58 22.90
CA HIS A 66 18.58 -0.61 22.28
C HIS A 66 17.57 -1.68 21.86
N ARG A 67 16.43 -1.77 22.55
CA ARG A 67 15.37 -2.74 22.22
C ARG A 67 14.79 -2.44 20.84
N GLN A 68 14.78 -1.18 20.42
CA GLN A 68 14.32 -0.78 19.09
C GLN A 68 15.32 -1.14 17.98
N VAL A 69 16.62 -1.24 18.28
CA VAL A 69 17.64 -1.74 17.34
C VAL A 69 17.36 -3.20 16.99
N GLU A 70 17.16 -4.03 18.01
CA GLU A 70 16.78 -5.44 17.83
C GLU A 70 15.43 -5.57 17.11
N GLY A 71 14.43 -4.79 17.54
CA GLY A 71 13.11 -4.75 16.93
C GLY A 71 13.15 -4.40 15.44
N THR A 72 14.03 -3.48 15.04
CA THR A 72 14.21 -3.09 13.64
C THR A 72 14.72 -4.25 12.79
N ALA A 73 15.76 -4.96 13.26
CA ALA A 73 16.31 -6.12 12.56
C ALA A 73 15.27 -7.26 12.43
N ILE A 74 14.52 -7.53 13.51
CA ILE A 74 13.46 -8.53 13.55
C ILE A 74 12.35 -8.20 12.56
N VAL A 75 11.85 -6.96 12.57
CA VAL A 75 10.77 -6.52 11.69
C VAL A 75 11.21 -6.57 10.23
N GLN A 76 12.40 -6.06 9.91
CA GLN A 76 12.91 -6.13 8.54
C GLN A 76 13.00 -7.57 8.04
N ARG A 77 13.56 -8.49 8.83
CA ARG A 77 13.62 -9.92 8.48
C ARG A 77 12.23 -10.48 8.18
N ASP A 78 11.24 -10.23 9.03
CA ASP A 78 9.88 -10.75 8.84
C ASP A 78 9.22 -10.18 7.59
N VAL A 79 9.38 -8.88 7.33
CA VAL A 79 8.88 -8.26 6.11
C VAL A 79 9.59 -8.81 4.88
N ARG A 80 10.88 -9.13 4.95
CA ARG A 80 11.60 -9.84 3.87
C ARG A 80 11.01 -11.24 3.64
N ASP A 81 10.68 -11.99 4.70
CA ASP A 81 10.01 -13.30 4.55
C ASP A 81 8.65 -13.17 3.85
N LEU A 82 7.84 -12.19 4.23
CA LEU A 82 6.58 -11.90 3.52
C LEU A 82 6.83 -11.57 2.05
N ASN A 83 7.82 -10.72 1.76
CA ASN A 83 8.16 -10.35 0.39
C ASN A 83 8.57 -11.56 -0.44
N LEU A 84 9.42 -12.46 0.07
CA LEU A 84 9.78 -13.69 -0.63
C LEU A 84 8.54 -14.54 -0.97
N ARG A 85 7.63 -14.72 -0.02
CA ARG A 85 6.36 -15.44 -0.26
C ARG A 85 5.47 -14.76 -1.30
N VAL A 86 5.48 -13.42 -1.37
CA VAL A 86 4.76 -12.65 -2.38
C VAL A 86 5.40 -12.81 -3.75
N LEU A 87 6.73 -12.79 -3.85
CA LEU A 87 7.45 -13.04 -5.09
C LEU A 87 7.16 -14.44 -5.63
N ASP A 88 7.20 -15.47 -4.78
CA ASP A 88 6.91 -16.85 -5.17
C ASP A 88 5.55 -16.95 -5.86
N VAL A 89 4.50 -16.40 -5.25
CA VAL A 89 3.14 -16.48 -5.82
C VAL A 89 2.93 -15.61 -7.06
N LEU A 90 3.72 -14.54 -7.24
CA LEU A 90 3.72 -13.76 -8.48
C LEU A 90 4.42 -14.53 -9.61
N ILE A 91 5.59 -15.11 -9.33
CA ILE A 91 6.38 -15.90 -10.28
C ILE A 91 5.62 -17.15 -10.71
N GLU A 92 4.99 -17.88 -9.79
CA GLU A 92 4.10 -19.00 -10.10
C GLU A 92 2.92 -18.61 -11.01
N ALA A 93 2.45 -17.36 -10.95
CA ALA A 93 1.42 -16.82 -11.83
C ALA A 93 1.98 -16.34 -13.18
N GLY A 94 3.28 -16.54 -13.43
CA GLY A 94 3.98 -16.13 -14.64
C GLY A 94 4.34 -14.64 -14.68
N ILE A 95 4.34 -13.94 -13.55
CA ILE A 95 4.80 -12.55 -13.43
C ILE A 95 6.31 -12.57 -13.13
N PRO A 96 7.18 -11.99 -13.97
CA PRO A 96 8.62 -11.91 -13.72
C PRO A 96 8.93 -10.87 -12.63
N ALA A 97 8.52 -11.18 -11.40
CA ALA A 97 8.61 -10.29 -10.25
C ALA A 97 10.05 -10.18 -9.73
N VAL A 98 10.52 -8.96 -9.49
CA VAL A 98 11.84 -8.67 -8.89
C VAL A 98 11.69 -7.80 -7.65
N SER A 99 12.38 -8.15 -6.58
CA SER A 99 12.32 -7.39 -5.33
C SER A 99 13.15 -6.12 -5.39
N LEU A 100 12.56 -4.98 -5.00
CA LEU A 100 13.23 -3.71 -4.77
C LEU A 100 12.92 -3.23 -3.34
N PRO A 101 13.69 -3.66 -2.33
CA PRO A 101 13.50 -3.23 -0.96
C PRO A 101 13.60 -1.71 -0.84
N PRO A 102 12.71 -1.03 -0.10
CA PRO A 102 12.66 0.43 -0.05
C PRO A 102 13.98 1.08 0.41
N ALA A 103 14.73 0.43 1.31
CA ALA A 103 16.02 0.92 1.79
C ALA A 103 17.08 1.13 0.69
N THR A 104 16.90 0.57 -0.51
CA THR A 104 17.89 0.68 -1.59
C THR A 104 17.61 1.81 -2.57
N TRP A 105 16.50 2.53 -2.40
CA TRP A 105 16.08 3.57 -3.35
C TRP A 105 15.35 4.75 -2.70
N LEU A 106 15.11 4.70 -1.39
CA LEU A 106 14.38 5.71 -0.63
C LEU A 106 15.20 6.17 0.57
N GLU A 107 15.26 7.49 0.77
CA GLU A 107 15.77 8.12 2.01
C GLU A 107 14.63 8.80 2.75
N LEU A 108 14.64 8.66 4.08
CA LEU A 108 13.68 9.28 4.98
C LEU A 108 14.33 10.28 5.93
N GLU A 109 13.62 11.38 6.17
CA GLU A 109 13.89 12.37 7.21
C GLU A 109 12.57 12.69 7.91
N ASP A 110 12.53 12.56 9.24
CA ASP A 110 11.34 12.77 10.07
C ASP A 110 10.11 11.96 9.63
N GLY A 111 10.34 10.77 9.07
CA GLY A 111 9.33 9.89 8.51
C GLY A 111 8.76 10.33 7.16
N ARG A 112 9.39 11.31 6.50
CA ARG A 112 9.02 11.81 5.17
C ARG A 112 10.06 11.41 4.14
N MET A 113 9.61 11.19 2.91
CA MET A 113 10.48 10.92 1.77
C MET A 113 11.22 12.20 1.37
N VAL A 114 12.55 12.17 1.42
CA VAL A 114 13.42 13.30 1.02
C VAL A 114 14.25 13.01 -0.23
N ALA A 115 14.51 11.73 -0.52
CA ALA A 115 15.14 11.31 -1.78
C ALA A 115 14.48 10.05 -2.35
N PHE A 116 14.44 9.96 -3.68
CA PHE A 116 13.88 8.83 -4.41
C PHE A 116 14.76 8.52 -5.62
N ASP A 117 15.34 7.32 -5.68
CA ASP A 117 16.04 6.81 -6.85
C ASP A 117 15.11 5.98 -7.73
N ALA A 118 14.75 6.52 -8.89
CA ALA A 118 13.90 5.85 -9.87
C ALA A 118 14.63 4.81 -10.73
N VAL A 119 15.98 4.83 -10.75
CA VAL A 119 16.79 4.04 -11.68
C VAL A 119 16.55 2.53 -11.54
N PRO A 120 16.47 1.93 -10.33
CA PRO A 120 16.21 0.49 -10.19
C PRO A 120 14.87 0.06 -10.81
N PHE A 121 13.82 0.85 -10.63
CA PHE A 121 12.49 0.60 -11.21
C PHE A 121 12.51 0.74 -12.73
N GLN A 122 13.10 1.83 -13.25
CA GLN A 122 13.20 2.07 -14.69
C GLN A 122 13.96 0.94 -15.40
N ARG A 123 15.08 0.49 -14.83
CA ARG A 123 15.87 -0.62 -15.38
C ARG A 123 15.09 -1.94 -15.38
N ALA A 124 14.39 -2.25 -14.29
CA ALA A 124 13.58 -3.46 -14.21
C ALA A 124 12.45 -3.44 -15.25
N ILE A 125 11.69 -2.35 -15.33
CA ILE A 125 10.60 -2.19 -16.31
C ILE A 125 11.12 -2.28 -17.75
N ALA A 126 12.25 -1.62 -18.06
CA ALA A 126 12.86 -1.67 -19.39
C ALA A 126 13.32 -3.08 -19.81
N ARG A 127 13.50 -4.00 -18.86
CA ARG A 127 13.83 -5.42 -19.11
C ARG A 127 12.61 -6.34 -19.06
N GLY A 128 11.40 -5.78 -18.99
CA GLY A 128 10.15 -6.55 -18.91
C GLY A 128 9.94 -7.24 -17.55
N LEU A 129 10.68 -6.84 -16.52
CA LEU A 129 10.46 -7.29 -15.15
C LEU A 129 9.36 -6.47 -14.49
N VAL A 130 8.70 -7.05 -13.48
CA VAL A 130 7.71 -6.37 -12.64
C VAL A 130 8.36 -6.04 -11.29
N PRO A 131 8.67 -4.76 -11.01
CA PRO A 131 9.22 -4.37 -9.72
C PRO A 131 8.21 -4.60 -8.60
N VAL A 132 8.68 -5.21 -7.51
CA VAL A 132 7.92 -5.43 -6.28
C VAL A 132 8.63 -4.75 -5.13
N THR A 133 7.96 -3.80 -4.51
CA THR A 133 8.42 -3.17 -3.26
C THR A 133 7.37 -3.31 -2.17
N PHE A 134 7.68 -2.90 -0.95
CA PHE A 134 6.86 -3.21 0.20
C PHE A 134 7.11 -2.28 1.36
N GLY A 135 6.09 -2.09 2.19
CA GLY A 135 6.25 -1.26 3.39
C GLY A 135 7.20 -1.92 4.39
N ASP A 136 8.09 -1.13 4.98
CA ASP A 136 9.21 -1.60 5.81
C ASP A 136 9.60 -0.57 6.88
N VAL A 137 10.44 -0.99 7.84
CA VAL A 137 11.18 -0.05 8.71
C VAL A 137 12.45 0.35 7.98
N LEU A 138 12.69 1.66 7.85
CA LEU A 138 13.90 2.20 7.24
C LEU A 138 14.72 2.99 8.25
N MET A 139 16.00 3.15 7.94
CA MET A 139 16.82 4.17 8.60
C MET A 139 16.27 5.55 8.23
N ASP A 140 16.19 6.43 9.22
CA ASP A 140 15.70 7.79 9.10
C ASP A 140 16.77 8.74 9.64
N THR A 141 17.08 9.80 8.90
CA THR A 141 18.20 10.71 9.23
C THR A 141 17.96 11.52 10.51
N GLU A 142 16.70 11.73 10.92
CA GLU A 142 16.36 12.50 12.12
C GLU A 142 15.92 11.59 13.27
N ARG A 143 15.06 10.61 12.98
CA ARG A 143 14.44 9.72 14.00
C ARG A 143 15.25 8.45 14.26
N GLY A 144 16.33 8.22 13.54
CA GLY A 144 17.09 6.96 13.53
C GLY A 144 16.39 5.87 12.71
N VAL A 145 15.09 5.63 12.96
CA VAL A 145 14.24 4.79 12.09
C VAL A 145 12.85 5.39 11.91
N ALA A 146 12.22 5.05 10.78
CA ALA A 146 10.83 5.37 10.51
C ALA A 146 10.12 4.25 9.73
N ILE A 147 8.78 4.26 9.79
CA ILE A 147 7.95 3.33 9.03
C ILE A 147 7.69 3.89 7.65
N ALA A 148 8.31 3.29 6.62
CA ALA A 148 7.95 3.53 5.24
C ALA A 148 6.72 2.69 4.90
N SER A 149 5.51 3.23 5.12
CA SER A 149 4.29 2.48 4.84
C SER A 149 4.15 2.22 3.33
N GLY A 150 3.53 1.12 2.93
CA GLY A 150 3.26 0.90 1.51
C GLY A 150 2.33 1.97 0.90
N ASP A 151 1.61 2.75 1.70
CA ASP A 151 0.78 3.86 1.19
C ASP A 151 1.67 5.06 0.84
N LEU A 152 2.65 5.38 1.68
CA LEU A 152 3.72 6.36 1.40
C LEU A 152 4.51 5.97 0.14
N LEU A 153 4.86 4.68 -0.01
CA LEU A 153 5.57 4.21 -1.20
C LEU A 153 4.72 4.39 -2.47
N MET A 154 3.40 4.19 -2.39
CA MET A 154 2.49 4.43 -3.52
C MET A 154 2.50 5.90 -3.92
N ALA A 155 2.48 6.84 -2.95
CA ALA A 155 2.54 8.28 -3.23
C ALA A 155 3.84 8.67 -3.95
N GLY A 156 5.00 8.25 -3.43
CA GLY A 156 6.29 8.52 -4.08
C GLY A 156 6.40 7.92 -5.48
N LEU A 157 5.99 6.65 -5.65
CA LEU A 157 5.97 6.00 -6.96
C LEU A 157 5.03 6.72 -7.95
N ALA A 158 3.84 7.14 -7.50
CA ALA A 158 2.89 7.84 -8.35
C ALA A 158 3.42 9.22 -8.79
N ALA A 159 4.07 9.96 -7.90
CA ALA A 159 4.65 11.27 -8.21
C ALA A 159 5.72 11.18 -9.31
N VAL A 160 6.56 10.15 -9.25
CA VAL A 160 7.66 9.93 -10.21
C VAL A 160 7.15 9.35 -11.52
N PHE A 161 6.32 8.32 -11.47
CA PHE A 161 5.96 7.51 -12.64
C PHE A 161 4.64 7.89 -13.32
N LYS A 162 3.80 8.71 -12.67
CA LYS A 162 2.53 9.22 -13.21
C LYS A 162 1.66 8.12 -13.86
N PRO A 163 1.27 7.09 -13.09
CA PRO A 163 0.58 5.92 -13.62
C PRO A 163 -0.80 6.27 -14.23
N ASP A 164 -1.23 5.46 -15.19
CA ASP A 164 -2.59 5.58 -15.76
C ASP A 164 -3.63 5.09 -14.75
N LEU A 165 -3.27 4.09 -13.93
CA LEU A 165 -4.13 3.51 -12.92
C LEU A 165 -3.33 3.15 -11.68
N SER A 166 -3.75 3.70 -10.54
CA SER A 166 -3.30 3.33 -9.20
C SER A 166 -4.40 2.62 -8.43
N VAL A 167 -4.11 1.45 -7.86
CA VAL A 167 -5.10 0.63 -7.14
C VAL A 167 -4.60 0.26 -5.76
N PHE A 168 -5.35 0.63 -4.72
CA PHE A 168 -5.18 0.17 -3.36
C PHE A 168 -6.13 -1.00 -3.10
N VAL A 169 -5.59 -2.22 -3.07
CA VAL A 169 -6.34 -3.43 -2.72
C VAL A 169 -6.32 -3.58 -1.19
N THR A 170 -7.48 -3.45 -0.55
CA THR A 170 -7.65 -3.45 0.92
C THR A 170 -8.57 -4.57 1.39
N GLY A 171 -8.62 -4.82 2.70
CA GLY A 171 -9.44 -5.87 3.32
C GLY A 171 -10.94 -5.57 3.33
N VAL A 172 -11.33 -4.33 3.06
CA VAL A 172 -12.73 -3.83 3.02
C VAL A 172 -13.08 -3.38 1.60
N ASP A 173 -14.36 -3.24 1.26
CA ASP A 173 -14.77 -2.97 -0.13
C ASP A 173 -14.33 -1.61 -0.69
N GLY A 174 -14.02 -0.65 0.17
CA GLY A 174 -13.56 0.70 -0.17
C GLY A 174 -13.54 1.57 1.09
N VAL A 175 -13.88 2.85 0.94
CA VAL A 175 -14.00 3.83 2.02
C VAL A 175 -15.46 3.92 2.45
N TYR A 176 -15.71 3.92 3.75
CA TYR A 176 -17.05 4.01 4.33
C TYR A 176 -17.19 5.32 5.11
N ASP A 177 -18.41 5.80 5.27
CA ASP A 177 -18.76 6.96 6.12
C ASP A 177 -18.79 6.64 7.64
N GLY A 178 -18.39 5.43 8.01
CA GLY A 178 -18.26 4.93 9.37
C GLY A 178 -17.46 3.63 9.39
N GLU A 179 -17.48 2.89 10.49
CA GLU A 179 -16.79 1.61 10.58
C GLU A 179 -17.45 0.59 9.61
N PRO A 180 -16.71 -0.03 8.68
CA PRO A 180 -17.28 -0.97 7.71
C PRO A 180 -18.03 -2.17 8.29
N ALA A 181 -17.81 -2.50 9.57
CA ALA A 181 -18.53 -3.55 10.29
C ALA A 181 -19.93 -3.10 10.75
N ASP A 182 -20.20 -1.80 10.80
CA ASP A 182 -21.48 -1.27 11.25
C ASP A 182 -22.56 -1.45 10.16
N PRO A 183 -23.75 -1.99 10.49
CA PRO A 183 -24.81 -2.20 9.50
C PRO A 183 -25.30 -0.92 8.80
N GLY A 184 -25.12 0.23 9.45
CA GLY A 184 -25.50 1.54 8.92
C GLY A 184 -24.45 2.19 8.01
N ALA A 185 -23.20 1.68 8.01
CA ALA A 185 -22.10 2.28 7.27
C ALA A 185 -22.28 2.08 5.76
N ARG A 186 -22.11 3.18 5.02
CA ARG A 186 -22.30 3.23 3.57
C ARG A 186 -20.97 3.35 2.86
N LEU A 187 -20.80 2.54 1.84
CA LEU A 187 -19.64 2.64 0.95
C LEU A 187 -19.72 3.95 0.16
N LEU A 188 -18.70 4.79 0.32
CA LEU A 188 -18.51 6.00 -0.45
C LEU A 188 -18.03 5.64 -1.84
N ARG A 189 -18.75 6.10 -2.88
CA ARG A 189 -18.39 5.83 -4.28
C ARG A 189 -17.18 6.65 -4.74
N THR A 190 -17.05 7.86 -4.20
CA THR A 190 -16.01 8.82 -4.53
C THR A 190 -15.57 9.52 -3.25
N VAL A 191 -14.28 9.84 -3.15
CA VAL A 191 -13.73 10.71 -2.10
C VAL A 191 -12.76 11.71 -2.73
N SER A 192 -12.71 12.91 -2.19
CA SER A 192 -11.78 13.98 -2.59
C SER A 192 -11.28 14.72 -1.34
N PRO A 193 -10.11 15.39 -1.40
CA PRO A 193 -9.61 16.19 -0.28
C PRO A 193 -10.57 17.29 0.16
N ASP A 194 -11.31 17.86 -0.79
CA ASP A 194 -12.21 19.00 -0.57
C ASP A 194 -13.64 18.56 -0.21
N GLY A 195 -13.91 17.25 -0.24
CA GLY A 195 -15.24 16.71 -0.01
C GLY A 195 -15.63 16.74 1.46
N ALA A 196 -16.88 17.12 1.75
CA ALA A 196 -17.44 17.12 3.11
C ALA A 196 -17.29 15.76 3.82
N GLN A 197 -17.22 14.66 3.07
CA GLN A 197 -17.08 13.28 3.56
C GLN A 197 -15.68 12.94 4.14
N VAL A 198 -14.70 13.84 4.04
CA VAL A 198 -13.31 13.65 4.47
C VAL A 198 -12.90 14.65 5.57
N VAL A 199 -13.79 15.60 5.91
CA VAL A 199 -13.53 16.61 6.94
C VAL A 199 -13.62 15.95 8.32
N GLY A 200 -12.49 15.42 8.76
CA GLY A 200 -12.35 14.74 10.07
C GLY A 200 -10.90 14.52 10.51
N THR A 201 -9.90 15.08 9.81
CA THR A 201 -8.48 14.98 10.24
C THR A 201 -8.03 16.12 11.15
N THR A 202 -8.89 17.12 11.39
CA THR A 202 -8.67 18.18 12.37
C THR A 202 -9.98 18.45 13.09
N ALA A 203 -9.93 18.49 14.42
CA ALA A 203 -11.07 18.70 15.31
C ALA A 203 -11.98 19.86 14.85
N ALA A 204 -13.10 19.53 14.23
CA ALA A 204 -14.30 20.36 14.10
C ALA A 204 -15.45 19.46 13.61
N GLU A 205 -16.64 19.77 14.08
CA GLU A 205 -17.83 18.91 14.12
C GLU A 205 -18.28 18.36 12.76
N GLY A 206 -18.53 17.04 12.74
CA GLY A 206 -19.44 16.38 11.80
C GLY A 206 -18.81 15.88 10.49
N VAL A 207 -18.17 14.71 10.52
CA VAL A 207 -18.17 13.64 9.49
C VAL A 207 -17.16 12.54 9.87
N ALA A 208 -17.56 11.28 9.60
CA ALA A 208 -16.82 10.00 9.63
C ALA A 208 -15.51 9.95 10.44
N ASP A 209 -15.56 9.25 11.58
CA ASP A 209 -14.39 8.80 12.35
C ASP A 209 -13.59 7.77 11.52
N VAL A 210 -12.76 8.28 10.61
CA VAL A 210 -11.86 7.45 9.83
C VAL A 210 -10.69 7.07 10.75
N THR A 211 -10.82 5.91 11.43
CA THR A 211 -9.79 5.39 12.34
C THR A 211 -8.37 5.50 11.72
N GLY A 212 -7.36 5.74 12.56
CA GLY A 212 -6.03 6.21 12.14
C GLY A 212 -5.34 5.48 10.97
N SER A 213 -5.63 4.19 10.73
CA SER A 213 -5.05 3.46 9.58
C SER A 213 -5.72 3.75 8.23
N MET A 214 -6.99 4.18 8.24
CA MET A 214 -7.70 4.57 7.03
C MET A 214 -7.51 6.07 6.77
N GLY A 215 -7.43 6.91 7.80
CA GLY A 215 -7.15 8.34 7.64
C GLY A 215 -5.79 8.58 6.98
N GLY A 216 -4.73 7.96 7.50
CA GLY A 216 -3.40 8.03 6.87
C GLY A 216 -3.34 7.46 5.46
N LYS A 217 -4.07 6.37 5.18
CA LYS A 217 -4.17 5.80 3.83
C LYS A 217 -4.87 6.75 2.86
N LEU A 218 -5.93 7.41 3.29
CA LEU A 218 -6.65 8.38 2.47
C LEU A 218 -5.77 9.57 2.14
N ALA A 219 -5.02 10.11 3.11
CA ALA A 219 -4.08 11.19 2.88
C ALA A 219 -3.08 10.86 1.76
N GLU A 220 -2.45 9.68 1.80
CA GLU A 220 -1.54 9.23 0.74
C GLU A 220 -2.26 8.92 -0.57
N ALA A 221 -3.47 8.35 -0.52
CA ALA A 221 -4.26 8.08 -1.71
C ALA A 221 -4.66 9.37 -2.45
N PHE A 222 -4.86 10.48 -1.73
CA PHE A 222 -5.07 11.80 -2.35
C PHE A 222 -3.81 12.31 -3.05
N GLN A 223 -2.62 12.13 -2.45
CA GLN A 223 -1.35 12.46 -3.11
C GLN A 223 -1.15 11.62 -4.39
N VAL A 224 -1.48 10.33 -4.32
CA VAL A 224 -1.49 9.45 -5.51
C VAL A 224 -2.47 9.95 -6.56
N ALA A 225 -3.70 10.34 -6.18
CA ALA A 225 -4.72 10.84 -7.10
C ALA A 225 -4.33 12.16 -7.77
N ALA A 226 -3.47 12.98 -7.15
CA ALA A 226 -2.92 14.18 -7.78
C ALA A 226 -1.95 13.87 -8.94
N SER A 227 -1.31 12.70 -8.94
CA SER A 227 -0.29 12.32 -9.94
C SER A 227 -0.74 11.20 -10.91
N SER A 228 -1.73 10.41 -10.51
CA SER A 228 -2.28 9.28 -11.27
C SER A 228 -3.53 9.68 -12.04
N LYS A 229 -3.71 9.20 -13.28
CA LYS A 229 -4.92 9.52 -14.06
C LYS A 229 -6.19 8.97 -13.41
N GLU A 230 -6.10 7.77 -12.85
CA GLU A 230 -7.14 7.16 -12.04
C GLU A 230 -6.57 6.55 -10.76
N THR A 231 -7.31 6.69 -9.65
CA THR A 231 -6.96 6.10 -8.36
C THR A 231 -8.18 5.45 -7.73
N TRP A 232 -8.02 4.23 -7.25
CA TRP A 232 -9.11 3.41 -6.71
C TRP A 232 -8.71 2.70 -5.42
N ILE A 233 -9.65 2.62 -4.48
CA ILE A 233 -9.57 1.77 -3.30
C ILE A 233 -10.64 0.68 -3.44
N ILE A 234 -10.22 -0.59 -3.46
CA ILE A 234 -11.12 -1.74 -3.65
C ILE A 234 -10.86 -2.85 -2.64
N GLY A 235 -11.89 -3.63 -2.33
CA GLY A 235 -11.72 -4.83 -1.53
C GLY A 235 -11.08 -5.99 -2.29
N GLY A 236 -10.02 -6.55 -1.74
CA GLY A 236 -9.27 -7.68 -2.28
C GLY A 236 -9.84 -9.04 -1.92
N ASN A 237 -11.00 -9.15 -1.25
CA ASN A 237 -11.58 -10.44 -0.90
C ASN A 237 -12.55 -10.97 -1.97
N SER A 238 -13.07 -10.13 -2.85
CA SER A 238 -13.97 -10.52 -3.92
C SER A 238 -13.20 -10.95 -5.19
N PRO A 239 -13.32 -12.23 -5.62
CA PRO A 239 -12.65 -12.73 -6.83
C PRO A 239 -12.99 -11.92 -8.08
N GLY A 240 -11.98 -11.66 -8.91
CA GLY A 240 -12.13 -11.01 -10.21
C GLY A 240 -12.36 -9.50 -10.16
N ARG A 241 -12.49 -8.90 -8.97
CA ARG A 241 -12.69 -7.45 -8.82
C ARG A 241 -11.46 -6.65 -9.27
N LEU A 242 -10.26 -7.08 -8.87
CA LEU A 242 -9.02 -6.41 -9.27
C LEU A 242 -8.85 -6.52 -10.78
N ARG A 243 -8.99 -7.73 -11.33
CA ARG A 243 -8.91 -7.95 -12.78
C ARG A 243 -9.90 -7.07 -13.54
N SER A 244 -11.17 -7.05 -13.13
CA SER A 244 -12.22 -6.27 -13.80
C SER A 244 -11.88 -4.78 -13.83
N LEU A 245 -11.39 -4.23 -12.72
CA LEU A 245 -10.95 -2.83 -12.66
C LEU A 245 -9.76 -2.58 -13.60
N MET A 246 -8.77 -3.47 -13.62
CA MET A 246 -7.59 -3.32 -14.49
C MET A 246 -7.89 -3.43 -15.99
N GLU A 247 -8.99 -4.09 -16.35
CA GLU A 247 -9.57 -4.13 -17.71
C GLU A 247 -10.44 -2.90 -18.02
N GLY A 248 -10.53 -1.92 -17.11
CA GLY A 248 -11.34 -0.70 -17.29
C GLY A 248 -12.84 -0.89 -17.04
N ARG A 249 -13.26 -2.02 -16.44
CA ARG A 249 -14.67 -2.26 -16.11
C ARG A 249 -15.02 -1.61 -14.77
N ARG A 250 -16.27 -1.17 -14.64
CA ARG A 250 -16.81 -0.66 -13.36
C ARG A 250 -16.88 -1.77 -12.32
N VAL A 251 -16.46 -1.47 -11.10
CA VAL A 251 -16.47 -2.41 -9.97
C VAL A 251 -16.98 -1.73 -8.69
N LYS A 252 -17.35 -2.54 -7.70
CA LYS A 252 -17.59 -2.04 -6.34
C LYS A 252 -16.25 -1.54 -5.75
N GLY A 253 -16.25 -0.31 -5.27
CA GLY A 253 -15.08 0.33 -4.66
C GLY A 253 -15.28 1.84 -4.54
N THR A 254 -14.22 2.52 -4.12
CA THR A 254 -14.18 3.97 -3.99
C THR A 254 -13.16 4.55 -4.97
N ARG A 255 -13.60 5.48 -5.80
CA ARG A 255 -12.70 6.28 -6.65
C ARG A 255 -12.14 7.45 -5.84
N VAL A 256 -10.84 7.66 -5.89
CA VAL A 256 -10.18 8.79 -5.22
C VAL A 256 -9.93 9.87 -6.27
N LEU A 257 -10.47 11.06 -6.02
CA LEU A 257 -10.34 12.22 -6.89
C LEU A 257 -9.23 13.14 -6.38
N PRO A 258 -8.51 13.84 -7.28
CA PRO A 258 -7.63 14.93 -6.89
C PRO A 258 -8.44 16.11 -6.34
N SER A 259 -7.78 17.06 -5.67
CA SER A 259 -8.40 18.33 -5.28
C SER A 259 -8.90 19.10 -6.52
N GLY A 260 -9.99 19.85 -6.35
CA GLY A 260 -10.63 20.67 -7.39
C GLY A 260 -11.51 19.89 -8.37
N ARG A 261 -11.95 18.67 -8.04
CA ARG A 261 -12.83 17.84 -8.88
C ARG A 261 -14.00 17.22 -8.12
#